data_AF-A0A098LBD7-F1
#
_entry.id   AF-A0A098LBD7-F1
#
_cell.length_a   1.000
_cell.length_b   1.000
_cell.length_c   1.000
_cell.angle_alpha   90.00
_cell.angle_beta   90.00
_cell.angle_gamma   90.00
#
_symmetry.space_group_name_H-M   'P 1'
#
loop_
_entity.id
_entity.type
_entity.pdbx_description
1 polymer ?
#
loop_
_entity_poly.entity_id
_entity_poly.type
_entity_poly.pdbx_seq_one_letter_code
_entity_poly.pdbx_strand_id
1 'polypeptide(L)'
;MLTLGTKIKKVRELKGLKQEYMAEVLGISQPSYSKIETDEVTVSPERLEQIAKVLQVSVQDILAFDEKIVFNVMQKKDGIFNNGTLNQNFPSDIKALYEDKIKLLQDIIDMQKKEIEMYKKEIDRLGGEK
;
A
#
# COMPACT_ATOMS: atom_id res chain seq x y z
N MET A 1 5.83 23.62 7.51
CA MET A 1 6.48 22.32 7.30
C MET A 1 6.34 21.55 8.60
N LEU A 2 5.96 20.27 8.57
CA LEU A 2 5.84 19.48 9.81
C LEU A 2 7.22 19.28 10.44
N THR A 3 7.30 19.40 11.76
CA THR A 3 8.49 19.08 12.55
C THR A 3 8.67 17.57 12.67
N LEU A 4 9.86 17.11 13.09
CA LEU A 4 10.18 15.68 13.16
C LEU A 4 9.29 14.96 14.19
N GLY A 5 9.12 15.53 15.39
CA GLY A 5 8.24 15.01 16.43
C GLY A 5 6.80 14.87 15.95
N THR A 6 6.29 15.92 15.30
CA THR A 6 4.93 15.88 14.70
C THR A 6 4.80 14.78 13.65
N LYS A 7 5.81 14.56 12.80
CA LYS A 7 5.80 13.47 11.79
C LYS A 7 5.76 12.09 12.46
N ILE A 8 6.61 11.88 13.48
CA ILE A 8 6.63 10.64 14.27
C ILE A 8 5.24 10.37 14.89
N LYS A 9 4.65 11.40 15.50
CA LYS A 9 3.31 11.33 16.10
C LYS A 9 2.25 10.89 15.10
N LYS A 10 2.23 11.50 13.92
CA LYS A 10 1.24 11.20 12.88
C LYS A 10 1.40 9.79 12.33
N VAL A 11 2.63 9.34 12.09
CA VAL A 11 2.88 7.96 11.67
C VAL A 11 2.45 6.96 12.75
N ARG A 12 2.73 7.25 14.03
CA ARG A 12 2.26 6.42 15.16
C ARG A 12 0.73 6.32 15.20
N GLU A 13 0.03 7.45 15.08
CA GLU A 13 -1.43 7.50 15.10
C GLU A 13 -2.04 6.73 13.93
N LEU A 14 -1.46 6.82 12.73
CA LEU A 14 -1.87 6.02 11.56
C LEU A 14 -1.67 4.51 11.77
N LYS A 15 -0.67 4.12 12.56
CA LYS A 15 -0.44 2.72 12.97
C LYS A 15 -1.34 2.28 14.12
N GLY A 16 -2.17 3.18 14.68
CA GLY A 16 -3.06 2.88 15.80
C GLY A 16 -2.35 2.60 17.12
N LEU A 17 -1.08 3.01 17.26
CA LEU A 17 -0.26 2.70 18.42
C LEU A 17 -0.39 3.78 19.51
N LYS A 18 -0.48 3.34 20.77
CA LYS A 18 -0.49 4.24 21.94
C LYS A 18 0.91 4.72 22.29
N GLN A 19 1.03 5.90 22.92
CA GLN A 19 2.33 6.42 23.37
C GLN A 19 2.96 5.53 24.43
N GLU A 20 2.15 4.93 25.31
CA GLU A 20 2.60 3.99 26.35
C GLU A 20 3.31 2.79 25.74
N TYR A 21 2.74 2.22 24.66
CA TYR A 21 3.35 1.11 23.94
C TYR A 21 4.70 1.48 23.34
N MET A 22 4.79 2.65 22.69
CA MET A 22 6.05 3.12 22.12
C MET A 22 7.11 3.32 23.21
N ALA A 23 6.72 3.92 24.34
CA ALA A 23 7.61 4.17 25.46
C ALA A 23 8.13 2.86 26.07
N GLU A 24 7.24 1.88 26.28
CA GLU A 24 7.59 0.54 26.78
C GLU A 24 8.62 -0.16 25.88
N VAL A 25 8.35 -0.22 24.57
CA VAL A 25 9.24 -0.90 23.61
C VAL A 25 10.58 -0.16 23.46
N LEU A 26 10.58 1.16 23.57
CA LEU A 26 11.80 1.99 23.48
C LEU A 26 12.57 2.10 24.80
N GLY A 27 12.05 1.52 25.89
CA GLY A 27 12.67 1.54 27.21
C GLY A 27 12.74 2.93 27.84
N ILE A 28 11.75 3.79 27.60
CA ILE A 28 11.67 5.15 28.14
C ILE A 28 10.33 5.40 28.83
N SER A 29 10.21 6.50 29.57
CA SER A 29 8.93 6.90 30.15
C SER A 29 7.96 7.44 29.09
N GLN A 30 6.65 7.26 29.29
CA GLN A 30 5.64 7.85 28.39
C GLN A 30 5.78 9.38 28.27
N PRO A 31 6.04 10.15 29.36
CA PRO A 31 6.33 11.58 29.24
C PRO A 31 7.57 11.88 28.39
N SER A 32 8.63 11.07 28.50
CA SER A 32 9.82 11.20 27.65
C SER A 32 9.49 10.98 26.18
N TYR A 33 8.64 9.99 25.86
CA TYR A 33 8.19 9.77 24.49
C TYR A 33 7.28 10.89 23.99
N SER A 34 6.39 11.42 24.84
CA SER A 34 5.56 12.58 24.50
C SER A 34 6.42 13.79 24.13
N LYS A 35 7.51 14.04 24.86
CA LYS A 35 8.46 15.13 24.56
C LYS A 35 9.16 14.98 23.20
N ILE A 36 9.35 13.74 22.73
CA ILE A 36 9.83 13.48 21.36
C ILE A 36 8.77 13.92 20.36
N GLU A 37 7.51 13.55 20.58
CA GLU A 37 6.40 13.89 19.66
C GLU A 37 6.03 15.38 19.64
N THR A 38 6.37 16.12 20.71
CA THR A 38 6.17 17.58 20.81
C THR A 38 7.42 18.38 20.45
N ASP A 39 8.50 17.73 19.98
CA ASP A 39 9.78 18.36 19.64
C ASP A 39 10.46 19.11 20.81
N GLU A 40 10.08 18.80 22.06
CA GLU A 40 10.74 19.34 23.26
C GLU A 40 12.13 18.72 23.48
N VAL A 41 12.40 17.56 22.88
CA VAL A 41 13.69 16.87 22.94
C VAL A 41 14.14 16.50 21.53
N THR A 42 15.41 16.77 21.23
CA THR A 42 16.04 16.36 19.98
C THR A 42 16.21 14.84 19.91
N VAL A 43 15.83 14.26 18.78
CA VAL A 43 15.97 12.82 18.51
C VAL A 43 17.30 12.56 17.82
N SER A 44 18.12 11.65 18.36
CA SER A 44 19.35 11.20 17.69
C SER A 44 19.02 10.29 16.49
N PRO A 45 19.92 10.16 15.50
CA PRO A 45 19.73 9.24 14.38
C PRO A 45 19.43 7.80 14.81
N GLU A 46 20.16 7.28 15.81
CA GLU A 46 19.98 5.92 16.33
C GLU A 46 18.61 5.76 16.98
N ARG A 47 18.15 6.79 17.70
CA ARG A 47 16.81 6.77 18.30
C ARG A 47 15.72 6.83 17.23
N LEU A 48 15.93 7.60 16.17
CA LEU A 48 15.01 7.66 15.04
C LEU A 48 14.90 6.31 14.32
N GLU A 49 16.02 5.59 14.16
CA GLU A 49 16.00 4.22 13.62
C GLU A 49 15.22 3.25 14.51
N GLN A 50 15.41 3.32 15.83
CA GLN A 50 14.63 2.51 16.77
C GLN A 50 13.13 2.81 16.65
N ILE A 51 12.75 4.08 16.61
CA ILE A 51 11.35 4.51 16.43
C ILE A 51 10.80 3.96 15.12
N ALA A 52 11.53 4.11 14.01
CA ALA A 52 11.12 3.60 12.70
C ALA A 52 10.90 2.08 12.71
N LYS A 53 11.78 1.34 13.40
CA LYS A 53 11.66 -0.11 13.58
C LYS A 53 10.38 -0.49 14.32
N VAL A 54 10.03 0.19 15.42
CA VAL A 54 8.79 -0.07 16.17
C VAL A 54 7.55 0.27 15.33
N LEU A 55 7.61 1.37 14.56
CA LEU A 55 6.54 1.78 13.66
C LEU A 55 6.44 0.92 12.38
N GLN A 56 7.40 0.03 12.15
CA GLN A 56 7.52 -0.80 10.95
C GLN A 56 7.45 0.04 9.66
N VAL A 57 8.30 1.06 9.60
CA VAL A 57 8.51 1.93 8.44
C VAL A 57 10.00 2.22 8.29
N SER A 58 10.43 2.78 7.17
CA SER A 58 11.79 3.30 7.06
C SER A 58 11.91 4.68 7.72
N VAL A 59 13.14 5.08 8.09
CA VAL A 59 13.41 6.46 8.54
C VAL A 59 13.02 7.47 7.46
N GLN A 60 13.25 7.13 6.19
CA GLN A 60 12.90 8.00 5.07
C GLN A 60 11.38 8.24 4.99
N ASP A 61 10.55 7.24 5.29
CA ASP A 61 9.09 7.41 5.30
C ASP A 61 8.64 8.43 6.36
N ILE A 62 9.29 8.41 7.54
CA ILE A 62 9.03 9.38 8.60
C ILE A 62 9.48 10.77 8.17
N LEU A 63 10.68 10.89 7.61
CA LEU A 63 11.24 12.18 7.17
C LEU A 63 10.46 12.81 6.01
N ALA A 64 9.99 11.98 5.07
CA ALA A 64 9.20 12.39 3.91
C ALA A 64 7.70 12.55 4.21
N PHE A 65 7.27 12.27 5.45
CA PHE A 65 5.86 12.33 5.81
C PHE A 65 5.27 13.74 5.59
N ASP A 66 4.20 13.77 4.79
CA ASP A 66 3.36 14.95 4.53
C ASP A 66 1.89 14.55 4.62
N GLU A 67 1.16 15.17 5.55
CA GLU A 67 -0.27 14.92 5.75
C GLU A 67 -1.08 15.11 4.47
N LYS A 68 -0.76 16.12 3.65
CA LYS A 68 -1.51 16.40 2.41
C LYS A 68 -1.42 15.24 1.42
N ILE A 69 -0.26 14.58 1.34
CA ILE A 69 -0.05 13.43 0.46
C ILE A 69 -0.88 12.24 0.94
N VAL A 70 -0.87 11.97 2.25
CA VAL A 70 -1.60 10.83 2.84
C VAL A 70 -3.12 10.99 2.68
N PHE A 71 -3.66 12.18 2.97
CA PHE A 71 -5.10 12.45 2.79
C PHE A 71 -5.52 12.39 1.32
N ASN A 72 -4.69 12.86 0.38
CA ASN A 72 -4.96 12.75 -1.06
C ASN A 72 -4.97 11.30 -1.57
N VAL A 73 -4.17 10.41 -0.97
CA VAL A 73 -4.17 8.98 -1.30
C VAL A 73 -5.38 8.26 -0.71
N MET A 74 -5.82 8.62 0.50
CA MET A 74 -7.01 8.02 1.12
C MET A 74 -8.33 8.47 0.49
N GLN A 75 -8.43 9.74 0.06
CA GLN A 75 -9.60 10.28 -0.65
C GLN A 75 -9.74 9.74 -2.08
N LYS A 76 -8.65 9.22 -2.68
CA LYS A 76 -8.64 8.61 -4.01
C LYS A 76 -9.43 7.30 -4.12
N LYS A 77 -9.99 6.78 -3.02
CA LYS A 77 -10.88 5.62 -3.08
C LYS A 77 -12.27 5.94 -3.66
N ASP A 78 -12.73 7.20 -3.65
CA ASP A 78 -14.13 7.51 -4.04
C ASP A 78 -14.34 8.70 -5.02
N GLY A 79 -13.31 9.34 -5.58
CA GLY A 79 -13.55 10.56 -6.38
C GLY A 79 -12.51 10.93 -7.44
N ILE A 80 -12.89 10.71 -8.70
CA ILE A 80 -12.57 11.44 -9.95
C ILE A 80 -11.27 12.29 -9.97
N PHE A 81 -10.35 11.83 -10.82
CA PHE A 81 -9.14 12.50 -11.29
C PHE A 81 -9.36 13.97 -11.71
N ASN A 82 -8.57 14.91 -11.17
CA ASN A 82 -8.01 16.02 -11.95
C ASN A 82 -6.82 16.71 -11.24
N ASN A 83 -5.66 16.52 -11.87
CA ASN A 83 -4.47 17.37 -11.99
C ASN A 83 -3.70 17.91 -10.77
N GLY A 84 -2.47 17.37 -10.61
CA GLY A 84 -1.43 17.85 -9.72
C GLY A 84 -0.28 16.85 -9.60
N THR A 85 0.27 16.43 -10.75
CA THR A 85 1.59 15.79 -10.94
C THR A 85 2.25 15.14 -9.71
N LEU A 86 1.81 13.93 -9.37
CA LEU A 86 2.75 12.88 -9.00
C LEU A 86 2.77 11.94 -10.20
N ASN A 87 3.86 12.00 -10.95
CA ASN A 87 4.23 10.95 -11.88
C ASN A 87 4.49 9.70 -11.06
N GLN A 88 3.42 9.05 -10.60
CA GLN A 88 3.43 7.63 -10.33
C GLN A 88 3.63 7.01 -11.70
N ASN A 89 4.90 6.93 -12.12
CA ASN A 89 5.34 5.83 -12.94
C ASN A 89 4.93 4.58 -12.14
N PHE A 90 3.68 4.15 -12.32
CA PHE A 90 3.36 2.74 -12.19
C PHE A 90 4.48 2.06 -12.95
N PRO A 91 5.29 1.20 -12.32
CA PRO A 91 6.36 0.52 -13.02
C PRO A 91 5.75 -0.02 -14.33
N SER A 92 6.25 0.43 -15.47
CA SER A 92 5.73 0.09 -16.81
C SER A 92 5.46 -1.41 -16.93
N ASP A 93 6.28 -2.16 -16.22
CA ASP A 93 6.35 -3.59 -16.09
C ASP A 93 5.09 -4.19 -15.45
N ILE A 94 4.44 -3.51 -14.51
CA ILE A 94 3.20 -3.97 -13.88
C ILE A 94 2.02 -3.83 -14.84
N LYS A 95 1.93 -2.72 -15.59
CA LYS A 95 0.86 -2.53 -16.58
C LYS A 95 0.97 -3.56 -17.70
N ALA A 96 2.18 -3.74 -18.24
CA ALA A 96 2.48 -4.75 -19.24
C ALA A 96 2.14 -6.16 -18.75
N LEU A 97 2.51 -6.50 -17.51
CA LEU A 97 2.18 -7.79 -16.90
C LEU A 97 0.66 -8.04 -16.81
N TYR A 98 -0.13 -7.02 -16.47
CA TYR A 98 -1.58 -7.15 -16.45
C TYR A 98 -2.18 -7.28 -17.86
N GLU A 99 -1.67 -6.54 -18.84
CA GLU A 99 -2.10 -6.64 -20.25
C GLU A 99 -1.80 -8.04 -20.82
N ASP A 100 -0.59 -8.58 -20.56
CA ASP A 100 -0.21 -9.94 -20.95
C ASP A 100 -1.07 -11.01 -20.28
N LYS A 101 -1.38 -10.83 -18.99
CA LYS A 101 -2.27 -11.74 -18.25
C LYS A 101 -3.69 -11.71 -18.81
N ILE A 102 -4.22 -10.53 -19.15
CA ILE A 102 -5.56 -10.40 -19.74
C ILE A 102 -5.61 -11.10 -21.10
N LYS A 103 -4.59 -10.92 -21.94
CA LYS A 103 -4.49 -11.58 -23.24
C LYS A 103 -4.44 -13.11 -23.10
N LEU A 104 -3.60 -13.63 -22.20
CA LEU A 104 -3.50 -15.06 -21.94
C LEU A 104 -4.84 -15.65 -21.47
N LEU A 105 -5.54 -14.96 -20.57
CA LEU A 105 -6.85 -15.41 -20.09
C LEU A 105 -7.90 -15.42 -21.21
N GLN A 106 -7.87 -14.43 -22.09
CA GLN A 106 -8.76 -14.39 -23.25
C GLN A 106 -8.49 -15.56 -24.21
N ASP A 107 -7.22 -15.84 -24.50
CA ASP A 107 -6.82 -16.97 -25.35
C ASP A 107 -7.26 -18.31 -24.76
N ILE A 108 -7.13 -18.51 -23.43
CA ILE A 108 -7.60 -19.70 -22.72
C ILE A 108 -9.12 -19.85 -22.85
N ILE A 109 -9.87 -18.77 -22.63
CA ILE A 109 -11.33 -18.79 -22.75
C ILE A 109 -11.76 -19.18 -24.17
N ASP A 110 -11.08 -18.66 -25.19
CA ASP A 110 -11.43 -18.94 -26.58
C ASP A 110 -11.06 -20.37 -26.99
N MET A 111 -9.97 -20.93 -26.46
CA MET A 111 -9.66 -22.36 -26.62
C MET A 111 -10.71 -23.25 -25.95
N GLN A 112 -11.11 -22.94 -24.71
CA GLN A 112 -12.13 -23.69 -23.98
C GLN A 112 -13.49 -23.66 -24.69
N LYS A 113 -13.87 -22.51 -25.26
CA LYS A 113 -15.10 -22.40 -26.05
C LYS A 113 -15.08 -23.29 -27.29
N LYS A 114 -13.96 -23.34 -28.01
CA LYS A 114 -13.80 -24.22 -29.18
C LYS A 114 -13.89 -25.69 -28.79
N GLU A 115 -13.27 -26.06 -27.67
CA GLU A 115 -13.32 -27.42 -27.15
C GLU A 115 -14.77 -27.84 -26.78
N ILE A 116 -15.50 -26.96 -26.11
CA ILE A 116 -16.93 -27.16 -25.80
C ILE A 116 -17.75 -27.31 -27.09
N GLU A 117 -17.49 -26.50 -28.11
CA GLU A 117 -18.18 -26.60 -29.39
C GLU A 117 -17.91 -27.93 -30.09
N MET A 118 -16.67 -28.43 -30.04
CA MET A 118 -16.32 -29.75 -30.56
C MET A 118 -17.06 -30.86 -29.82
N TYR A 119 -17.06 -30.85 -28.49
CA TYR A 119 -17.78 -31.87 -27.71
C TYR A 119 -19.29 -31.84 -27.97
N LYS A 120 -19.89 -30.66 -28.14
CA LYS A 120 -21.31 -30.53 -28.51
C LYS A 120 -21.61 -31.19 -29.86
N LYS A 121 -20.80 -30.91 -30.89
CA LYS A 121 -20.96 -31.52 -32.22
C LYS A 121 -20.84 -33.04 -32.19
N GLU A 122 -19.92 -33.56 -31.38
CA GLU A 122 -19.73 -35.00 -31.25
C GLU A 122 -20.91 -35.67 -30.51
N ILE A 123 -21.43 -35.03 -29.46
CA ILE A 123 -22.65 -35.49 -28.77
C ILE A 123 -23.84 -35.51 -29.72
N ASP A 124 -24.04 -34.47 -30.55
CA ASP A 124 -25.12 -34.40 -31.51
C ASP A 124 -25.01 -35.51 -32.58
N ARG A 125 -23.79 -35.80 -33.04
CA ARG A 125 -23.52 -36.92 -33.97
C ARG A 125 -23.89 -38.27 -33.33
N LEU A 126 -23.47 -38.51 -32.09
CA LEU A 126 -23.73 -39.77 -31.38
C LEU A 126 -25.20 -39.91 -30.93
N GLY A 127 -25.91 -38.80 -30.72
CA GLY A 127 -27.32 -38.77 -30.34
C GLY A 127 -28.31 -38.91 -31.51
N GLY A 128 -27.85 -38.70 -32.75
CA GLY A 128 -28.65 -38.79 -33.98
C GLY A 128 -28.79 -40.19 -34.59
N GLU A 129 -28.21 -41.23 -33.98
CA GLU A 129 -28.28 -42.62 -34.46
C GLU A 129 -29.45 -43.44 -33.86
N LYS A 130 -30.57 -42.79 -33.49
CA LYS A 130 -31.80 -43.47 -33.05
C LYS A 130 -32.99 -43.21 -33.95
#